data_AF-A0A7X2ITT2-F1
#
_entry.id   AF-A0A7X2ITT2-F1
#
_cell.length_a   1.000
_cell.length_b   1.000
_cell.length_c   1.000
_cell.angle_alpha   90.00
_cell.angle_beta   90.00
_cell.angle_gamma   90.00
#
_symmetry.space_group_name_H-M   'P 1'
#
loop_
_entity.id
_entity.type
_entity.pdbx_description
1 polymer ?
#
loop_
_entity_poly.entity_id
_entity_poly.type
_entity_poly.pdbx_seq_one_letter_code
_entity_poly.pdbx_strand_id
1 'polypeptide(L)' 'MYGNQHPNGVPSVVSPRGMLPFGDDPAGNLYLVKISPGDSYGSIFFWDHENEADLEEQPNFDNIHFISQTFDNFLNELHY' A
#
# COMPACT_ATOMS: atom_id res chain seq x y z
N MET A 1 4.43 -14.62 -1.62
CA MET A 1 4.89 -15.16 -2.91
C MET A 1 5.59 -14.01 -3.64
N TYR A 2 6.83 -14.19 -4.10
CA TYR A 2 7.62 -13.12 -4.72
C TYR A 2 7.19 -12.96 -6.19
N GLY A 3 6.57 -11.84 -6.54
CA GLY A 3 6.13 -11.50 -7.89
C GLY A 3 7.30 -11.41 -8.87
N ASN A 4 7.06 -11.91 -10.09
CA ASN A 4 8.03 -12.00 -11.20
C ASN A 4 8.56 -10.61 -11.57
N GLN A 5 9.87 -10.37 -11.51
CA GLN A 5 10.46 -9.06 -11.80
C GLN A 5 10.20 -8.58 -13.24
N HIS A 6 9.90 -7.28 -13.40
CA HIS A 6 9.81 -6.62 -14.69
C HIS A 6 11.12 -6.79 -15.48
N PRO A 7 11.11 -6.85 -16.83
CA PRO A 7 12.32 -6.99 -17.66
C PRO A 7 13.40 -5.92 -17.45
N ASN A 8 13.11 -4.85 -16.69
CA ASN A 8 14.00 -3.74 -16.38
C ASN A 8 14.46 -3.71 -14.90
N GLY A 9 14.22 -4.78 -14.13
CA GLY A 9 14.58 -4.83 -12.70
C GLY A 9 13.72 -3.97 -11.77
N VAL A 10 12.59 -3.47 -12.28
CA VAL A 10 11.58 -2.76 -11.48
C VAL A 10 10.67 -3.81 -10.83
N PRO A 11 10.48 -3.80 -9.50
CA PRO A 11 9.55 -4.74 -8.87
C PRO A 11 8.14 -4.55 -9.45
N SER A 12 7.52 -5.66 -9.86
CA SER A 12 6.17 -5.81 -10.40
C SER A 12 5.06 -5.63 -9.36
N VAL A 13 5.40 -5.10 -8.19
CA VAL A 13 4.46 -4.72 -7.14
C VAL A 13 4.89 -3.34 -6.68
N VAL A 14 4.06 -2.34 -6.93
CA VAL A 14 4.29 -0.99 -6.42
C VAL A 14 3.83 -0.96 -4.96
N SER A 15 4.47 -1.74 -4.08
CA SER A 15 4.40 -1.43 -2.65
C SER A 15 5.13 -0.09 -2.50
N PRO A 16 4.45 1.00 -2.13
CA PRO A 16 5.06 2.33 -2.09
C PRO A 16 6.31 2.29 -1.26
N ARG A 17 7.42 2.77 -1.83
CA ARG A 17 8.67 2.84 -1.08
C ARG A 17 8.44 3.62 0.21
N GLY A 18 8.80 3.00 1.33
CA GLY A 18 8.60 3.61 2.66
C GLY A 18 7.22 3.35 3.27
N MET A 19 6.47 2.38 2.77
CA MET A 19 5.28 1.84 3.44
C MET A 19 5.48 0.35 3.75
N LEU A 20 4.90 -0.11 4.85
CA LEU A 20 4.95 -1.49 5.31
C LEU A 20 3.52 -2.05 5.38
N PRO A 21 3.23 -3.22 4.78
CA PRO A 21 1.94 -3.88 4.97
C PRO A 21 1.81 -4.43 6.39
N PHE A 22 0.63 -4.28 6.99
CA PHE A 22 0.30 -4.84 8.31
C PHE A 22 -0.98 -5.68 8.33
N GLY A 23 -1.69 -5.76 7.20
CA GLY A 23 -2.84 -6.63 7.02
C GLY A 23 -3.15 -6.81 5.54
N ASP A 24 -3.81 -7.91 5.21
CA ASP A 24 -4.22 -8.30 3.86
C ASP A 24 -5.64 -8.90 3.87
N ASP A 25 -6.21 -9.05 2.69
CA ASP A 25 -7.46 -9.77 2.48
C ASP A 25 -7.30 -10.89 1.41
N PRO A 26 -8.27 -11.81 1.28
CA PRO A 26 -8.21 -12.88 0.27
C PRO A 26 -8.26 -12.41 -1.19
N ALA A 27 -8.66 -11.16 -1.47
CA ALA A 27 -8.65 -10.58 -2.81
C ALA A 27 -7.27 -10.04 -3.19
N GLY A 28 -6.37 -9.87 -2.21
CA GLY A 28 -5.00 -9.43 -2.40
C GLY A 28 -4.75 -7.99 -1.98
N ASN A 29 -5.76 -7.29 -1.44
CA ASN A 29 -5.59 -5.92 -0.98
C ASN A 29 -4.70 -5.85 0.26
N LEU A 30 -4.08 -4.68 0.47
CA LEU A 30 -3.19 -4.47 1.62
C LEU A 30 -3.58 -3.23 2.43
N TYR A 31 -3.47 -3.36 3.74
CA TYR A 31 -3.41 -2.22 4.66
C TYR A 31 -1.95 -1.88 4.92
N LEU A 32 -1.59 -0.63 4.66
CA LEU A 32 -0.21 -0.14 4.69
C LEU A 32 -0.03 0.92 5.78
N VAL A 33 1.10 0.89 6.48
CA VAL A 33 1.56 1.97 7.36
C VAL A 33 2.77 2.66 6.75
N LYS A 34 2.76 4.00 6.69
CA LYS A 34 3.90 4.77 6.22
C LYS A 34 5.00 4.81 7.28
N ILE A 35 6.18 4.29 6.94
CA ILE A 35 7.36 4.20 7.79
C ILE A 35 8.52 5.09 7.30
N SER A 36 8.38 5.73 6.13
CA SER A 36 9.35 6.73 5.69
C SER A 36 9.28 7.98 6.58
N PRO A 37 10.42 8.50 7.05
CA PRO A 37 10.45 9.74 7.83
C PRO A 37 9.85 10.92 7.06
N GLY A 38 9.21 11.83 7.79
CA GLY A 38 8.63 13.07 7.25
C GLY A 38 7.13 13.16 7.49
N ASP A 39 6.47 14.01 6.71
CA ASP A 39 5.04 14.24 6.84
C ASP A 39 4.26 12.95 6.57
N SER A 40 3.30 12.66 7.44
CA SER A 40 2.47 11.44 7.43
C SER A 40 3.19 10.13 7.88
N TYR A 41 4.33 10.21 8.57
CA TYR A 41 4.87 9.03 9.27
C TYR A 41 3.81 8.46 10.24
N GLY A 42 3.57 7.14 10.15
CA GLY A 42 2.56 6.44 10.94
C GLY A 42 1.13 6.50 10.39
N SER A 43 0.89 7.19 9.26
CA SER A 43 -0.41 7.20 8.59
C SER A 43 -0.72 5.89 7.88
N ILE A 44 -2.01 5.63 7.74
CA ILE A 44 -2.59 4.36 7.30
C ILE A 44 -3.23 4.53 5.92
N PHE A 45 -2.95 3.58 5.03
CA PHE A 45 -3.41 3.56 3.67
C PHE A 45 -3.99 2.19 3.31
N PHE A 46 -4.93 2.18 2.38
CA PHE A 46 -5.43 0.98 1.69
C PHE A 46 -4.80 0.93 0.31
N TRP A 47 -4.26 -0.21 -0.07
CA TRP A 47 -3.76 -0.50 -1.41
C TRP A 47 -4.73 -1.46 -2.09
N ASP A 48 -5.35 -0.97 -3.16
CA ASP A 48 -6.33 -1.65 -3.99
C ASP A 48 -5.59 -2.45 -5.07
N HIS A 49 -5.61 -3.79 -4.95
CA HIS A 49 -4.91 -4.67 -5.88
C HIS A 49 -5.51 -4.59 -7.28
N GLU A 50 -6.84 -4.53 -7.35
CA GLU A 50 -7.61 -4.56 -8.58
C GLU A 50 -7.39 -3.32 -9.45
N ASN A 51 -6.97 -2.20 -8.84
CA ASN A 51 -6.63 -0.96 -9.54
C ASN A 51 -5.12 -0.72 -9.68
N GLU A 52 -4.25 -1.71 -9.41
CA GLU A 52 -2.81 -1.58 -9.66
C GLU A 52 -2.52 -1.32 -11.16
N ALA A 53 -1.54 -0.44 -11.42
CA ALA A 53 -1.07 -0.20 -12.78
C ALA A 53 -0.55 -1.50 -13.42
N ASP A 54 -0.98 -1.76 -14.66
CA ASP A 54 -0.55 -2.96 -15.40
C ASP A 54 0.96 -2.96 -15.66
N LEU A 55 1.53 -4.14 -15.97
CA LEU A 55 2.97 -4.30 -16.21
C LEU A 55 3.53 -3.40 -17.32
N GLU A 56 2.70 -2.94 -18.25
CA GLU A 56 3.09 -2.08 -19.37
C GLU A 56 2.89 -0.58 -19.06
N GLU A 57 2.29 -0.26 -17.91
CA GLU A 57 1.97 1.10 -17.50
C GLU A 57 3.03 1.68 -16.54
N GLN A 58 3.06 3.00 -16.42
CA GLN A 58 3.91 3.65 -15.43
C GLN A 58 3.31 3.44 -14.04
N PRO A 59 4.11 2.95 -13.07
CA PRO A 59 3.71 2.93 -11.67
C PRO A 59 3.17 4.28 -11.20
N ASN A 60 1.99 4.26 -10.61
CA ASN A 60 1.35 5.43 -10.01
C ASN A 60 0.79 5.09 -8.62
N PHE A 61 0.13 6.05 -7.99
CA PHE A 61 -0.42 5.90 -6.63
C PHE A 61 -1.95 5.97 -6.62
N ASP A 62 -2.60 5.83 -7.78
CA ASP A 62 -4.05 6.03 -7.91
C ASP A 62 -4.84 4.93 -7.18
N ASN A 63 -4.23 3.76 -6.97
CA ASN A 63 -4.76 2.64 -6.22
C ASN A 63 -4.46 2.70 -4.71
N ILE A 64 -4.00 3.84 -4.21
CA ILE A 64 -3.63 4.02 -2.80
C ILE A 64 -4.52 5.06 -2.15
N HIS A 65 -5.29 4.62 -1.18
CA HIS A 65 -6.30 5.42 -0.52
C HIS A 65 -5.90 5.69 0.92
N PHE A 66 -5.89 6.97 1.31
CA PHE A 66 -5.68 7.35 2.70
C PHE A 66 -6.85 6.85 3.56
N ILE A 67 -6.54 6.23 4.71
CA ILE A 67 -7.54 5.81 5.69
C ILE A 67 -7.48 6.72 6.91
N SER A 68 -6.31 6.84 7.54
CA SER A 68 -6.17 7.53 8.82
C SER A 68 -4.79 8.13 9.04
N GLN A 69 -4.73 9.20 9.84
CA GLN A 69 -3.50 9.94 10.07
C GLN A 69 -2.50 9.19 10.95
N THR A 70 -2.99 8.32 11.86
CA THR A 70 -2.18 7.53 12.78
C THR A 70 -2.75 6.12 12.93
N PHE A 71 -1.90 5.16 13.32
CA PHE A 71 -2.33 3.80 13.63
C PHE A 71 -3.35 3.77 14.78
N ASP A 72 -3.17 4.60 15.81
CA ASP A 72 -4.11 4.68 16.94
C ASP A 72 -5.50 5.19 16.51
N ASN A 73 -5.56 6.20 15.64
CA ASN A 73 -6.85 6.69 15.13
C ASN A 73 -7.56 5.60 14.33
N PHE A 74 -6.83 4.91 13.45
CA PHE A 74 -7.36 3.77 12.71
C PHE A 74 -7.99 2.73 13.64
N LEU A 75 -7.28 2.31 14.70
CA LEU A 75 -7.80 1.33 15.65
C LEU A 75 -9.05 1.81 16.40
N ASN A 76 -9.11 3.10 16.74
CA ASN A 76 -10.27 3.69 17.43
C ASN A 76 -11.51 3.84 16.53
N GLU A 77 -11.31 3.91 15.22
CA GLU A 77 -12.38 4.00 14.21
C GLU A 77 -12.92 2.62 13.79
N LEU A 78 -12.29 1.52 14.21
CA LEU A 78 -12.81 0.18 13.99
C LEU A 78 -14.06 -0.05 14.86
N HIS A 79 -15.23 -0.04 14.21
CA HIS A 79 -16.49 -0.39 14.83
C HIS A 79 -16.73 -1.91 14.75
N TYR A 80 -16.94 -2.54 15.90
CA TYR A 80 -17.35 -3.94 16.03
C TYR A 80 -18.83 -4.05 16.40
#